data_AF-A0A5E4KEL5-F1
#
_entry.id   AF-A0A5E4KEL5-F1
#
_cell.length_a   1.000
_cell.length_b   1.000
_cell.length_c   1.000
_cell.angle_alpha   90.00
_cell.angle_beta   90.00
_cell.angle_gamma   90.00
#
_symmetry.space_group_name_H-M   'P 1'
#
loop_
_entity.id
_entity.type
_entity.pdbx_description
1 polymer ?
#
loop_
_entity_poly.entity_id
_entity_poly.type
_entity_poly.pdbx_seq_one_letter_code
_entity_poly.pdbx_strand_id
1 'polypeptide(L)'
;MHLHSDERQGRGRALNRAFKASKGEILGYIDVDLATDMRHLSELIQYIREGYDFATGSRMLPQSNVKRPLKRGFASKGFNFLTRFMLGSKLYDHQCGFKAFRRASLFKVMDTVKDTHWFWDTELFVRAQRAGFKVMEFPVEWKHGGTTKVNLIKDVFGMGSQIFRLWYEFLW
;
A
#
# COMPACT_ATOMS: atom_id res chain seq x y z
N MET A 1 -18.54 12.59 4.70
CA MET A 1 -18.45 12.90 3.26
C MET A 1 -18.51 11.59 2.51
N HIS A 2 -19.43 11.46 1.56
CA HIS A 2 -19.54 10.31 0.67
C HIS A 2 -19.11 10.74 -0.74
N LEU A 3 -18.20 9.99 -1.37
CA LEU A 3 -17.71 10.25 -2.72
C LEU A 3 -18.11 9.10 -3.63
N HIS A 4 -18.89 9.41 -4.67
CA HIS A 4 -19.26 8.48 -5.74
C HIS A 4 -18.69 8.96 -7.09
N SER A 5 -18.50 8.03 -8.02
CA SER A 5 -18.05 8.29 -9.39
C SER A 5 -18.77 7.34 -10.33
N ASP A 6 -19.39 7.88 -11.38
CA ASP A 6 -20.10 7.09 -12.39
C ASP A 6 -19.11 6.31 -13.28
N GLU A 7 -17.86 6.77 -13.37
CA GLU A 7 -16.78 6.09 -14.08
C GLU A 7 -15.86 5.27 -13.16
N ARG A 8 -15.27 4.20 -13.72
CA ARG A 8 -14.29 3.37 -13.02
C ARG A 8 -12.96 4.10 -12.82
N GLN A 9 -12.78 4.66 -11.62
CA GLN A 9 -11.58 5.41 -11.25
C GLN A 9 -10.34 4.51 -11.08
N GLY A 10 -10.51 3.27 -10.62
CA GLY A 10 -9.37 2.48 -10.15
C GLY A 10 -8.82 2.97 -8.80
N ARG A 11 -7.94 2.17 -8.19
CA ARG A 11 -7.54 2.37 -6.78
C ARG A 11 -6.83 3.71 -6.55
N GLY A 12 -5.74 3.98 -7.26
CA GLY A 12 -4.96 5.20 -7.08
C GLY A 12 -5.76 6.49 -7.30
N ARG A 13 -6.54 6.61 -8.40
CA ARG A 13 -7.37 7.81 -8.62
C ARG A 13 -8.42 8.01 -7.53
N ALA A 14 -9.08 6.93 -7.11
CA ALA A 14 -10.09 6.99 -6.06
C ALA A 14 -9.48 7.44 -4.73
N LEU A 15 -8.31 6.90 -4.36
CA LEU A 15 -7.57 7.29 -3.15
C LEU A 15 -7.11 8.76 -3.21
N ASN A 16 -6.51 9.19 -4.32
CA ASN A 16 -6.09 10.59 -4.50
C ASN A 16 -7.27 11.55 -4.30
N ARG A 17 -8.42 11.26 -4.91
CA ARG A 17 -9.63 12.07 -4.75
C ARG A 17 -10.13 12.08 -3.31
N ALA A 18 -10.17 10.91 -2.65
CA ALA A 18 -10.61 10.78 -1.27
C ALA A 18 -9.70 11.54 -0.30
N PHE A 19 -8.39 11.47 -0.46
CA PHE A 19 -7.44 12.19 0.40
C PHE A 19 -7.50 13.70 0.18
N LYS A 20 -7.59 14.17 -1.06
CA LYS A 20 -7.74 15.60 -1.38
C LYS A 20 -9.00 16.20 -0.74
N ALA A 21 -10.10 15.46 -0.72
CA ALA A 21 -11.36 15.91 -0.13
C ALA A 21 -11.45 15.73 1.40
N SER A 22 -10.57 14.92 2.00
CA SER A 22 -10.54 14.68 3.44
C SER A 22 -9.90 15.85 4.20
N LYS A 23 -10.37 16.12 5.43
CA LYS A 23 -9.90 17.24 6.27
C LYS A 23 -8.99 16.85 7.45
N GLY A 24 -8.82 15.54 7.70
CA GLY A 24 -8.02 15.06 8.83
C GLY A 24 -6.51 15.28 8.67
N GLU A 25 -5.81 15.45 9.79
CA GLU A 25 -4.34 15.53 9.87
C GLU A 25 -3.66 14.17 9.70
N ILE A 26 -4.34 13.11 10.14
CA ILE A 26 -3.99 11.71 9.88
C ILE A 26 -5.00 11.19 8.87
N LEU A 27 -4.50 10.66 7.76
CA LEU A 27 -5.29 10.07 6.70
C LEU A 27 -5.00 8.58 6.64
N GLY A 28 -6.00 7.76 6.38
CA GLY A 28 -5.80 6.33 6.22
C GLY A 28 -6.82 5.72 5.30
N TYR A 29 -6.53 4.52 4.84
CA TYR A 29 -7.48 3.68 4.14
C TYR A 29 -7.35 2.24 4.61
N ILE A 30 -8.48 1.54 4.54
CA ILE A 30 -8.61 0.12 4.84
C ILE A 30 -9.40 -0.54 3.71
N ASP A 31 -9.08 -1.79 3.39
CA ASP A 31 -9.89 -2.57 2.46
C ASP A 31 -11.29 -2.82 3.07
N VAL A 32 -12.33 -2.72 2.23
CA VAL A 32 -13.74 -2.81 2.66
C VAL A 32 -14.15 -4.20 3.11
N ASP A 33 -13.38 -5.23 2.73
CA ASP A 33 -13.60 -6.61 3.15
C ASP A 33 -13.19 -6.87 4.62
N LEU A 34 -12.60 -5.86 5.28
CA LEU A 34 -12.10 -5.93 6.65
C LEU A 34 -11.19 -7.15 6.87
N ALA A 35 -10.42 -7.52 5.83
CA ALA A 35 -9.54 -8.67 5.91
C ALA A 35 -8.44 -8.49 6.96
N THR A 36 -8.00 -7.25 7.21
CA THR A 36 -7.15 -6.91 8.36
C THR A 36 -8.02 -6.67 9.59
N ASP A 37 -7.65 -7.28 10.72
CA ASP A 37 -8.39 -7.11 11.97
C ASP A 37 -8.37 -5.65 12.44
N MET A 38 -9.57 -5.11 12.71
CA MET A 38 -9.76 -3.71 13.11
C MET A 38 -9.15 -3.36 14.46
N ARG A 39 -8.78 -4.36 15.28
CA ARG A 39 -8.00 -4.14 16.51
C ARG A 39 -6.67 -3.42 16.24
N HIS A 40 -6.11 -3.56 15.03
CA HIS A 40 -4.88 -2.88 14.61
C HIS A 40 -5.08 -1.42 14.19
N LEU A 41 -6.31 -0.91 14.13
CA LEU A 41 -6.55 0.47 13.67
C LEU A 41 -5.96 1.51 14.65
N SER A 42 -6.09 1.26 15.95
CA SER A 42 -5.52 2.12 16.98
C SER A 42 -4.00 2.18 16.85
N GLU A 43 -3.35 1.03 16.69
CA GLU A 43 -1.91 0.87 16.48
C GLU A 43 -1.45 1.61 15.21
N LEU A 44 -2.16 1.44 14.08
CA LEU A 44 -1.86 2.12 12.82
C LEU A 44 -1.85 3.65 12.97
N ILE A 45 -2.87 4.20 13.64
CA ILE A 45 -2.97 5.66 13.88
C ILE A 45 -1.90 6.11 14.88
N GLN A 46 -1.62 5.29 15.89
CA GLN A 46 -0.66 5.60 16.93
C GLN A 46 0.76 5.78 16.37
N TYR A 47 1.20 4.95 15.42
CA TYR A 47 2.49 5.16 14.76
C TYR A 47 2.60 6.54 14.09
N ILE A 48 1.55 7.03 13.46
CA ILE A 48 1.57 8.37 12.87
C ILE A 48 1.70 9.44 13.97
N ARG A 49 1.00 9.26 15.10
CA ARG A 49 1.09 10.17 16.27
C ARG A 49 2.48 10.17 16.89
N GLU A 50 3.16 9.04 16.92
CA GLU A 50 4.52 8.86 17.44
C GLU A 50 5.61 9.44 16.52
N GLY A 51 5.24 10.02 15.38
CA GLY A 51 6.15 10.74 14.52
C GLY A 51 6.59 10.00 13.26
N TYR A 52 5.96 8.86 12.95
CA TYR A 52 6.06 8.30 11.61
C TYR A 52 5.26 9.13 10.60
N ASP A 53 5.73 9.16 9.37
CA ASP A 53 5.09 9.86 8.26
C ASP A 53 4.10 8.93 7.53
N PHE A 54 4.46 7.66 7.41
CA PHE A 54 3.68 6.61 6.76
C PHE A 54 3.68 5.37 7.64
N ALA A 55 2.55 4.68 7.74
CA ALA A 55 2.40 3.42 8.45
C ALA A 55 1.60 2.43 7.60
N THR A 56 2.00 1.17 7.58
CA THR A 56 1.28 0.09 6.88
C THR A 56 1.33 -1.19 7.70
N GLY A 57 0.21 -1.91 7.74
CA GLY A 57 0.21 -3.28 8.21
C GLY A 57 0.95 -4.19 7.21
N SER A 58 1.39 -5.36 7.68
CA SER A 58 2.09 -6.35 6.87
C SER A 58 1.57 -7.75 7.10
N ARG A 59 1.36 -8.50 6.01
CA ARG A 59 1.01 -9.93 6.02
C ARG A 59 2.25 -10.80 5.81
N MET A 60 3.43 -10.20 5.77
CA MET A 60 4.68 -10.85 5.36
C MET A 60 5.77 -10.77 6.44
N LEU A 61 5.55 -10.00 7.51
CA LEU A 61 6.41 -10.03 8.68
C LEU A 61 6.24 -11.35 9.45
N PRO A 62 7.30 -11.89 10.08
CA PRO A 62 7.26 -13.17 10.78
C PRO A 62 6.17 -13.27 11.87
N GLN A 63 5.86 -12.16 12.54
CA GLN A 63 4.87 -12.07 13.61
C GLN A 63 3.42 -11.92 13.10
N SER A 64 3.23 -11.80 11.78
CA SER A 64 1.89 -11.62 11.20
C SER A 64 1.12 -12.93 11.23
N ASN A 65 -0.15 -12.89 11.66
CA ASN A 65 -1.01 -14.06 11.68
C ASN A 65 -1.93 -14.05 10.46
N VAL A 66 -1.59 -14.83 9.44
CA VAL A 66 -2.30 -14.82 8.16
C VAL A 66 -3.03 -16.14 7.93
N LYS A 67 -4.36 -16.12 8.03
CA LYS A 67 -5.22 -17.28 7.75
C LYS A 67 -5.56 -17.31 6.25
N ARG A 68 -4.76 -18.02 5.45
CA ARG A 68 -4.93 -18.21 3.99
C ARG A 68 -4.75 -19.67 3.55
N PRO A 69 -5.42 -20.13 2.47
CA PRO A 69 -5.10 -21.39 1.82
C PRO A 69 -3.66 -21.38 1.27
N LEU A 70 -2.90 -22.45 1.50
CA LEU A 70 -1.44 -22.56 1.25
C LEU A 70 -1.00 -22.21 -0.19
N LYS A 71 -1.89 -22.32 -1.19
CA LYS A 71 -1.55 -22.21 -2.62
C LYS A 71 -1.49 -20.77 -3.21
N ARG A 72 -1.71 -19.70 -2.43
CA ARG A 72 -1.83 -18.32 -2.98
C ARG A 72 -0.74 -17.32 -2.53
N GLY A 73 0.41 -17.78 -2.05
CA GLY A 73 1.45 -16.89 -1.50
C GLY A 73 2.59 -16.48 -2.44
N PHE A 74 2.85 -17.22 -3.52
CA PHE A 74 4.10 -17.08 -4.28
C PHE A 74 4.19 -15.81 -5.12
N ALA A 75 3.12 -15.44 -5.83
CA ALA A 75 3.14 -14.25 -6.69
C ALA A 75 3.37 -12.96 -5.89
N SER A 76 2.70 -12.80 -4.75
CA SER A 76 2.88 -11.66 -3.86
C SER A 76 4.28 -11.64 -3.22
N LYS A 77 4.82 -12.81 -2.85
CA LYS A 77 6.21 -12.94 -2.37
C LYS A 77 7.21 -12.50 -3.44
N GLY A 78 7.05 -12.96 -4.67
CA GLY A 78 7.92 -12.60 -5.80
C GLY A 78 7.84 -11.11 -6.12
N PHE A 79 6.64 -10.53 -6.16
CA PHE A 79 6.42 -9.10 -6.37
C PHE A 79 7.11 -8.24 -5.31
N ASN A 80 6.90 -8.54 -4.03
CA ASN A 80 7.52 -7.78 -2.94
C ASN A 80 9.04 -7.98 -2.92
N PHE A 81 9.54 -9.19 -3.19
CA PHE A 81 10.97 -9.44 -3.34
C PHE A 81 11.58 -8.57 -4.45
N LEU A 82 10.97 -8.55 -5.64
CA LEU A 82 11.45 -7.77 -6.77
C LEU A 82 11.41 -6.26 -6.49
N THR A 83 10.33 -5.78 -5.86
CA THR A 83 10.18 -4.39 -5.44
C THR A 83 11.31 -3.98 -4.49
N ARG A 84 11.58 -4.79 -3.47
CA ARG A 84 12.68 -4.55 -2.51
C ARG A 84 14.04 -4.55 -3.20
N PHE A 85 14.29 -5.57 -4.03
CA PHE A 85 15.56 -5.75 -4.70
C PHE A 85 15.86 -4.64 -5.72
N MET A 86 14.93 -4.34 -6.61
CA MET A 86 15.14 -3.35 -7.69
C MET A 86 15.01 -1.92 -7.19
N LEU A 87 14.04 -1.63 -6.32
CA LEU A 87 13.73 -0.25 -5.91
C LEU A 87 14.36 0.14 -4.57
N GLY A 88 15.07 -0.78 -3.92
CA GLY A 88 15.72 -0.56 -2.62
C GLY A 88 14.73 -0.38 -1.47
N SER A 89 13.48 -0.84 -1.61
CA SER A 89 12.49 -0.71 -0.55
C SER A 89 12.82 -1.60 0.64
N LYS A 90 12.59 -1.06 1.85
CA LYS A 90 12.72 -1.79 3.11
C LYS A 90 11.44 -2.53 3.53
N LEU A 91 10.32 -2.30 2.86
CA LEU A 91 9.03 -2.92 3.23
C LEU A 91 8.93 -4.35 2.72
N TYR A 92 8.35 -5.22 3.54
CA TYR A 92 8.08 -6.60 3.19
C TYR A 92 6.74 -6.76 2.45
N ASP A 93 5.73 -5.96 2.75
CA ASP A 93 4.39 -6.03 2.14
C ASP A 93 3.87 -4.67 1.65
N HIS A 94 4.09 -4.38 0.37
CA HIS A 94 3.62 -3.16 -0.27
C HIS A 94 2.12 -3.18 -0.57
N GLN A 95 1.52 -4.37 -0.67
CA GLN A 95 0.17 -4.58 -1.19
C GLN A 95 -0.88 -4.69 -0.07
N CYS A 96 -0.49 -4.54 1.19
CA CYS A 96 -1.42 -4.56 2.30
C CYS A 96 -2.36 -3.36 2.22
N GLY A 97 -3.67 -3.58 2.17
CA GLY A 97 -4.63 -2.49 2.06
C GLY A 97 -4.97 -1.80 3.38
N PHE A 98 -4.05 -1.76 4.34
CA PHE A 98 -4.27 -1.22 5.69
C PHE A 98 -3.18 -0.21 6.03
N LYS A 99 -3.44 1.08 5.75
CA LYS A 99 -2.40 2.11 5.72
C LYS A 99 -2.86 3.44 6.31
N ALA A 100 -1.93 4.17 6.93
CA ALA A 100 -2.13 5.51 7.43
C ALA A 100 -0.94 6.41 7.12
N PHE A 101 -1.21 7.71 7.12
CA PHE A 101 -0.32 8.75 6.64
C PHE A 101 -0.50 10.02 7.45
N ARG A 102 0.62 10.68 7.73
CA ARG A 102 0.61 12.10 8.10
C ARG A 102 0.22 12.90 6.85
N ARG A 103 -0.83 13.71 6.95
CA ARG A 103 -1.35 14.51 5.82
C ARG A 103 -0.24 15.31 5.14
N ALA A 104 0.53 16.07 5.91
CA ALA A 104 1.58 16.92 5.36
C ALA A 104 2.62 16.12 4.54
N SER A 105 2.97 14.91 4.98
CA SER A 105 3.94 14.05 4.32
C SER A 105 3.35 13.35 3.10
N LEU A 106 2.10 12.87 3.18
CA LEU A 106 1.38 12.28 2.04
C LEU A 106 1.33 13.24 0.85
N PHE A 107 0.91 14.49 1.08
CA PHE A 107 0.73 15.46 0.00
C PHE A 107 2.05 15.90 -0.64
N LYS A 108 3.19 15.76 0.04
CA LYS A 108 4.52 16.00 -0.55
C LYS A 108 4.93 14.92 -1.57
N VAL A 109 4.39 13.71 -1.45
CA VAL A 109 4.76 12.56 -2.29
C VAL A 109 3.68 12.22 -3.29
N MET A 110 2.41 12.37 -2.92
CA MET A 110 1.25 11.88 -3.67
C MET A 110 1.19 12.40 -5.12
N ASP A 111 1.53 13.68 -5.36
CA ASP A 111 1.51 14.25 -6.72
C ASP A 111 2.72 13.81 -7.57
N THR A 112 3.72 13.15 -6.99
CA THR A 112 4.86 12.53 -7.71
C THR A 112 4.59 11.09 -8.14
N VAL A 113 3.50 10.48 -7.64
CA VAL A 113 3.10 9.11 -7.98
C VAL A 113 2.41 9.11 -9.34
N LYS A 114 2.96 8.36 -10.30
CA LYS A 114 2.43 8.29 -11.67
C LYS A 114 1.39 7.19 -11.85
N ASP A 115 1.53 6.05 -11.17
CA ASP A 115 0.54 4.99 -11.28
C ASP A 115 -0.78 5.42 -10.66
N THR A 116 -1.88 5.17 -11.36
CA THR A 116 -3.22 5.57 -10.94
C THR A 116 -4.10 4.39 -10.53
N HIS A 117 -3.52 3.19 -10.44
CA HIS A 117 -4.23 1.93 -10.24
C HIS A 117 -3.62 1.11 -9.09
N TRP A 118 -3.28 -0.17 -9.33
CA TRP A 118 -2.85 -1.12 -8.31
C TRP A 118 -1.39 -0.95 -7.86
N PHE A 119 -0.56 -0.22 -8.58
CA PHE A 119 0.84 0.00 -8.20
C PHE A 119 1.03 1.32 -7.42
N TRP A 120 -0.02 2.14 -7.32
CA TRP A 120 -0.03 3.42 -6.62
C TRP A 120 0.55 3.34 -5.20
N ASP A 121 0.16 2.33 -4.40
CA ASP A 121 0.65 2.17 -3.02
C ASP A 121 2.11 1.73 -2.99
N THR A 122 2.53 0.83 -3.87
CA THR A 122 3.96 0.49 -4.01
C THR A 122 4.78 1.72 -4.38
N GLU A 123 4.39 2.45 -5.42
CA GLU A 123 5.10 3.64 -5.88
C GLU A 123 5.13 4.74 -4.80
N LEU A 124 4.01 4.99 -4.12
CA LEU A 124 3.93 5.96 -3.04
C LEU A 124 4.95 5.66 -1.93
N PHE A 125 4.97 4.41 -1.44
CA PHE A 125 5.86 4.04 -0.33
C PHE A 125 7.33 4.03 -0.75
N VAL A 126 7.65 3.56 -1.96
CA VAL A 126 9.02 3.60 -2.48
C VAL A 126 9.51 5.05 -2.59
N ARG A 127 8.69 5.94 -3.17
CA ARG A 127 9.04 7.37 -3.28
C ARG A 127 9.16 8.02 -1.91
N ALA A 128 8.28 7.68 -0.96
CA ALA A 128 8.35 8.19 0.41
C ALA A 128 9.65 7.77 1.11
N GLN A 129 10.05 6.49 0.99
CA GLN A 129 11.31 6.00 1.55
C GLN A 129 12.53 6.70 0.95
N ARG A 130 12.54 6.92 -0.37
CA ARG A 130 13.65 7.62 -1.06
C ARG A 130 13.71 9.11 -0.70
N ALA A 131 12.57 9.73 -0.44
CA ALA A 131 12.49 11.11 0.06
C ALA A 131 12.87 11.24 1.55
N GLY A 132 13.26 10.14 2.21
CA GLY A 132 13.73 10.15 3.60
C GLY A 132 12.63 10.18 4.66
N PHE A 133 11.37 9.96 4.28
CA PHE A 133 10.26 9.91 5.24
C PHE A 133 10.35 8.68 6.15
N LYS A 134 9.87 8.84 7.39
CA LYS A 134 9.82 7.75 8.37
C LYS A 134 8.64 6.84 8.05
N VAL A 135 8.93 5.63 7.61
CA VAL A 135 7.93 4.62 7.24
C VAL A 135 7.93 3.49 8.26
N MET A 136 6.75 3.17 8.80
CA MET A 136 6.53 2.04 9.69
C MET A 136 5.79 0.90 8.99
N GLU A 137 6.32 -0.30 9.17
CA GLU A 137 5.68 -1.56 8.80
C GLU A 137 5.53 -2.43 10.04
N PHE A 138 4.32 -2.88 10.33
CA PHE A 138 4.04 -3.67 11.53
C PHE A 138 3.20 -4.91 11.20
N PRO A 139 3.36 -6.01 11.97
CA PRO A 139 2.65 -7.25 11.71
C PRO A 139 1.15 -7.09 12.00
N VAL A 140 0.30 -7.74 11.21
CA VAL A 140 -1.15 -7.73 11.45
C VAL A 140 -1.76 -9.13 11.46
N GLU A 141 -2.90 -9.24 12.12
CA GLU A 141 -3.83 -10.35 11.92
C GLU A 141 -4.64 -10.12 10.64
N TRP A 142 -4.56 -11.09 9.72
CA TRP A 142 -5.23 -11.00 8.42
C TRP A 142 -5.96 -12.31 8.10
N LYS A 143 -7.24 -12.19 7.71
CA LYS A 143 -8.08 -13.31 7.31
C LYS A 143 -8.61 -13.07 5.90
N HIS A 144 -8.57 -14.10 5.07
CA HIS A 144 -9.05 -13.99 3.69
C HIS A 144 -10.55 -13.64 3.64
N GLY A 145 -10.87 -12.44 3.14
CA GLY A 145 -12.22 -12.04 2.80
C GLY A 145 -12.61 -12.55 1.40
N GLY A 146 -13.50 -13.53 1.34
CA GLY A 146 -14.16 -13.96 0.10
C GLY A 146 -13.26 -14.45 -1.04
N THR A 147 -13.87 -14.72 -2.21
CA THR A 147 -13.18 -15.21 -3.41
C THR A 147 -12.65 -14.06 -4.27
N THR A 148 -11.33 -14.00 -4.43
CA THR A 148 -10.71 -13.01 -5.32
C THR A 148 -10.67 -13.51 -6.77
N LYS A 149 -11.16 -12.69 -7.71
CA LYS A 149 -10.94 -12.83 -9.16
C LYS A 149 -9.59 -12.19 -9.54
N VAL A 150 -8.47 -12.74 -9.05
CA VAL A 150 -7.14 -12.27 -9.46
C VAL A 150 -6.74 -13.02 -10.73
N ASN A 151 -6.49 -12.28 -11.81
CA ASN A 151 -5.90 -12.83 -13.03
C ASN A 151 -4.38 -12.75 -12.87
N LEU A 152 -3.82 -13.75 -12.18
CA LEU A 152 -2.42 -13.80 -11.73
C LEU A 152 -1.41 -13.35 -12.80
N ILE A 153 -1.60 -13.79 -14.06
CA ILE A 153 -0.66 -13.52 -15.15
C ILE A 153 -0.71 -12.03 -15.55
N LYS A 154 -1.91 -11.48 -15.77
CA LYS A 154 -2.08 -10.09 -16.21
C LYS A 154 -1.59 -9.11 -15.13
N ASP A 155 -1.86 -9.43 -13.87
CA ASP A 155 -1.45 -8.61 -12.73
C ASP A 155 0.07 -8.69 -12.49
N VAL A 156 0.69 -9.86 -12.66
CA VAL A 156 2.15 -10.02 -12.53
C VAL A 156 2.91 -9.27 -13.63
N PHE A 157 2.53 -9.39 -14.90
CA PHE A 157 3.20 -8.65 -15.99
C PHE A 157 2.97 -7.15 -15.89
N GLY A 158 1.74 -6.73 -15.57
CA GLY A 158 1.40 -5.32 -15.36
C GLY A 158 2.21 -4.71 -14.23
N MET A 159 2.20 -5.32 -13.04
CA MET A 159 2.94 -4.80 -11.87
C MET A 159 4.46 -4.87 -12.05
N GLY A 160 4.98 -5.91 -12.71
CA GLY A 160 6.42 -6.02 -13.02
C GLY A 160 6.92 -4.89 -13.92
N SER A 161 6.15 -4.53 -14.96
CA SER A 161 6.48 -3.39 -15.83
C SER A 161 6.54 -2.06 -15.07
N GLN A 162 5.69 -1.88 -14.05
CA GLN A 162 5.69 -0.67 -13.21
C GLN A 162 6.90 -0.61 -12.29
N ILE A 163 7.36 -1.74 -11.74
CA ILE A 163 8.64 -1.80 -11.01
C ILE A 163 9.78 -1.36 -11.93
N PHE A 164 9.84 -1.89 -13.16
CA PHE A 164 10.91 -1.53 -14.09
C PHE A 164 10.85 -0.06 -14.50
N ARG A 165 9.66 0.48 -14.79
CA ARG A 165 9.46 1.90 -15.06
C ARG A 165 10.00 2.75 -13.91
N LEU A 166 9.57 2.46 -12.68
CA LEU A 166 9.95 3.25 -11.52
C LEU A 166 11.46 3.13 -11.22
N TRP A 167 12.05 1.96 -11.45
CA TRP A 167 13.49 1.76 -11.35
C TRP A 167 14.25 2.63 -12.35
N TYR A 168 13.82 2.64 -13.61
CA TYR A 168 14.41 3.47 -14.66
C TYR A 168 14.30 4.97 -14.34
N GLU A 169 13.17 5.41 -13.81
CA GLU A 169 12.98 6.79 -13.34
C GLU A 169 13.89 7.22 -12.18
N PHE A 170 14.52 6.27 -11.48
CA PHE A 170 15.47 6.57 -10.41
C PHE A 170 16.93 6.50 -10.87
N LEU A 171 17.19 6.03 -12.10
CA LEU A 171 18.52 6.01 -12.71
C LEU A 171 18.84 7.31 -13.45
N TRP A 172 17.82 8.07 -13.82
CA TRP A 172 17.88 9.34 -14.54
C TRP A 172 17.31 10.46 -13.70
#